data_AF-A0A7C6TZ03-F1
#
_entry.id   AF-A0A7C6TZ03-F1
#
_cell.length_a   1.000
_cell.length_b   1.000
_cell.length_c   1.000
_cell.angle_alpha   90.00
_cell.angle_beta   90.00
_cell.angle_gamma   90.00
#
_symmetry.space_group_name_H-M   'P 1'
#
loop_
_entity.id
_entity.type
_entity.pdbx_description
1 polymer ?
#
loop_
_entity_poly.entity_id
_entity_poly.type
_entity_poly.pdbx_seq_one_letter_code
_entity_poly.pdbx_strand_id
1 'polypeptide(L)'
;MKKNSSKKFWYFVGIGAMLIILMMIVASVMQVGEHLKGVHEYAPYVFYALAFILVYLLIIRPILIILFSPSFSIGTTLDKNPKREHRVYKRVAKRILEQEDLPEGMRTNINESMHDPYKLRDALNNVYNKHLKRKLNKTIRSHAKTVMVSTAISQNGRLDFITVIVVNIKMIKEIVVLCGFRPSYRNLAKLVVNVFVTALVAEGLENINLNDILPTSTMKMLGEIPLIKPIMSSVIEGVSNALLTLRNGIVTRKY
;
A
#
# COMPACT_ATOMS: atom_id res chain seq x y z
N MET A 1 -18.16 8.14 -30.94
CA MET A 1 -16.96 8.18 -30.06
C MET A 1 -17.36 8.63 -28.65
N LYS A 2 -17.58 7.71 -27.69
CA LYS A 2 -17.89 8.06 -26.28
C LYS A 2 -16.62 8.55 -25.59
N LYS A 3 -16.56 9.86 -25.29
CA LYS A 3 -15.43 10.52 -24.63
C LYS A 3 -15.16 9.89 -23.27
N ASN A 4 -13.88 9.64 -22.98
CA ASN A 4 -13.31 8.98 -21.80
C ASN A 4 -13.52 9.76 -20.46
N SER A 5 -14.71 10.34 -20.23
CA SER A 5 -15.04 11.18 -19.07
C SER A 5 -14.73 10.49 -17.73
N SER A 6 -15.01 9.18 -17.66
CA SER A 6 -14.69 8.36 -16.49
C SER A 6 -13.20 8.35 -16.12
N LYS A 7 -12.27 8.39 -17.09
CA LYS A 7 -10.84 8.40 -16.78
C LYS A 7 -10.42 9.73 -16.14
N LYS A 8 -10.85 10.85 -16.73
CA LYS A 8 -10.62 12.21 -16.20
C LYS A 8 -11.15 12.37 -14.77
N PHE A 9 -12.34 11.85 -14.52
CA PHE A 9 -12.92 11.82 -13.18
C PHE A 9 -12.03 11.10 -12.16
N TRP A 10 -11.58 9.87 -12.48
CA TRP A 10 -10.70 9.12 -11.57
C TRP A 10 -9.35 9.81 -11.34
N TYR A 11 -8.78 10.48 -12.36
CA TYR A 11 -7.58 11.30 -12.15
C TYR A 11 -7.80 12.42 -11.15
N PHE A 12 -8.89 13.19 -11.33
CA PHE A 12 -9.22 14.30 -10.45
C PHE A 12 -9.44 13.83 -9.01
N VAL A 13 -10.17 12.72 -8.82
CA VAL A 13 -10.40 12.12 -7.50
C VAL A 13 -9.08 11.66 -6.85
N GLY A 14 -8.21 10.98 -7.60
CA GLY A 14 -6.93 10.51 -7.07
C GLY A 14 -5.98 11.65 -6.69
N ILE A 15 -5.92 12.71 -7.50
CA ILE A 15 -5.14 13.91 -7.22
C ILE A 15 -5.73 14.65 -6.01
N GLY A 16 -7.06 14.81 -5.95
CA GLY A 16 -7.74 15.43 -4.81
C GLY A 16 -7.46 14.71 -3.50
N ALA A 17 -7.59 13.38 -3.47
CA ALA A 17 -7.25 12.58 -2.30
C ALA A 17 -5.77 12.74 -1.89
N MET A 18 -4.86 12.74 -2.85
CA MET A 18 -3.43 12.96 -2.58
C MET A 18 -3.15 14.36 -2.01
N LEU A 19 -3.78 15.40 -2.56
CA LEU A 19 -3.65 16.77 -2.07
C LEU A 19 -4.18 16.92 -0.64
N ILE A 20 -5.31 16.29 -0.32
CA ILE A 20 -5.87 16.30 1.04
C ILE A 20 -4.89 15.62 2.01
N ILE A 21 -4.35 14.44 1.64
CA ILE A 21 -3.31 13.76 2.45
C ILE A 21 -2.12 14.68 2.68
N LEU A 22 -1.63 15.35 1.64
CA LEU A 22 -0.49 16.24 1.74
C LEU A 22 -0.78 17.42 2.67
N MET A 23 -1.97 18.03 2.56
CA MET A 23 -2.39 19.10 3.46
C MET A 23 -2.50 18.65 4.91
N MET A 24 -3.06 17.46 5.17
CA MET A 24 -3.13 16.89 6.53
C MET A 24 -1.75 16.67 7.14
N ILE A 25 -0.79 16.20 6.34
CA ILE A 25 0.59 15.99 6.79
C ILE A 25 1.26 17.35 7.08
N VAL A 26 1.11 18.32 6.18
CA VAL A 26 1.67 19.67 6.37
C VAL A 26 1.09 20.31 7.62
N ALA A 27 -0.23 20.24 7.83
CA ALA A 27 -0.89 20.77 9.03
C ALA A 27 -0.35 20.09 10.31
N SER A 28 -0.17 18.77 10.29
CA SER A 28 0.39 18.02 11.42
C SER A 28 1.84 18.43 11.73
N VAL A 29 2.67 18.60 10.69
CA VAL A 29 4.06 19.06 10.83
C VAL A 29 4.08 20.50 11.36
N MET A 30 3.27 21.40 10.81
CA MET A 30 3.19 22.79 11.29
C MET A 30 2.79 22.87 12.76
N GLN A 31 1.78 22.10 13.18
CA GLN A 31 1.35 22.08 14.57
C GLN A 31 2.49 21.67 15.51
N VAL A 32 3.24 20.61 15.20
CA VAL A 32 4.37 20.19 16.03
C VAL A 32 5.47 21.25 16.03
N GLY A 33 5.78 21.84 14.88
CA GLY A 33 6.79 22.88 14.77
C GLY A 33 6.45 24.16 15.55
N GLU A 34 5.17 24.53 15.64
CA GLU A 34 4.72 25.65 16.48
C GLU A 34 4.91 25.39 17.97
N HIS A 35 4.68 24.16 18.44
CA HIS A 35 4.92 23.80 19.84
C HIS A 35 6.41 23.87 20.19
N LEU A 36 7.30 23.58 19.23
CA LEU A 36 8.75 23.67 19.42
C LEU A 36 9.27 25.11 19.53
N LYS A 37 8.53 26.11 19.02
CA LYS A 37 8.89 27.54 19.19
C LYS A 37 8.90 27.94 20.66
N GLY A 38 8.02 27.33 21.47
CA GLY A 38 7.95 27.59 22.91
C GLY A 38 9.15 27.04 23.70
N VAL A 39 9.97 26.17 23.09
CA VAL A 39 11.14 25.58 23.73
C VAL A 39 12.42 26.28 23.31
N HIS A 40 12.62 26.52 22.00
CA HIS A 40 13.82 27.15 21.48
C HIS A 40 13.57 27.80 20.11
N GLU A 41 14.21 28.93 19.84
CA GLU A 41 14.03 29.71 18.61
C GLU A 41 14.40 28.91 17.34
N TYR A 42 15.51 28.17 17.37
CA TYR A 42 15.99 27.38 16.23
C TYR A 42 15.39 25.97 16.09
N ALA A 43 14.74 25.42 17.12
CA ALA A 43 14.23 24.04 17.10
C ALA A 43 13.20 23.76 15.98
N PRO A 44 12.25 24.69 15.68
CA PRO A 44 11.30 24.50 14.59
C PRO A 44 11.97 24.37 13.21
N TYR A 45 13.03 25.14 12.94
CA TYR A 45 13.71 25.10 11.64
C TYR A 45 14.38 23.75 11.40
N VAL A 46 15.06 23.21 12.42
CA VAL A 46 15.65 21.87 12.38
C VAL A 46 14.56 20.82 12.18
N PHE A 47 13.45 20.94 12.92
CA PHE A 47 12.31 20.04 12.80
C PHE A 47 11.69 20.06 11.40
N TYR A 48 11.47 21.24 10.81
CA TYR A 48 10.91 21.36 9.46
C TYR A 48 11.85 20.81 8.38
N ALA A 49 13.16 21.04 8.50
CA ALA A 49 14.15 20.45 7.60
C ALA A 49 14.11 18.91 7.67
N LEU A 50 14.07 18.34 8.87
CA LEU A 50 13.95 16.90 9.07
C LEU A 50 12.63 16.34 8.53
N ALA A 51 11.51 17.00 8.83
CA ALA A 51 10.19 16.62 8.36
C ALA A 51 10.11 16.62 6.83
N PHE A 52 10.69 17.62 6.17
CA PHE A 52 10.78 17.68 4.72
C PHE A 52 11.55 16.48 4.14
N ILE A 53 12.71 16.16 4.72
CA ILE A 53 13.51 14.99 4.31
C ILE A 53 12.70 13.69 4.47
N LEU A 54 12.01 13.52 5.60
CA LEU A 54 11.17 12.35 5.85
C LEU A 54 10.02 12.24 4.85
N VAL A 55 9.28 13.32 4.60
CA VAL A 55 8.19 13.34 3.62
C VAL A 55 8.71 13.02 2.22
N TYR A 56 9.86 13.59 1.85
CA TYR A 56 10.49 13.32 0.56
C TYR A 56 10.84 11.84 0.40
N LEU A 57 11.50 11.25 1.40
CA LEU A 57 11.96 9.86 1.35
C LEU A 57 10.83 8.84 1.46
N LEU A 58 9.85 9.08 2.34
CA LEU A 58 8.81 8.11 2.70
C LEU A 58 7.57 8.20 1.81
N ILE A 59 7.28 9.37 1.22
CA ILE A 59 6.05 9.61 0.46
C ILE A 59 6.37 9.96 -0.98
N ILE A 60 7.12 11.05 -1.21
CA ILE A 60 7.35 11.57 -2.56
C ILE A 60 8.11 10.54 -3.41
N ARG A 61 9.25 10.05 -2.92
CA ARG A 61 10.09 9.08 -3.63
C ARG A 61 9.33 7.80 -4.04
N PRO A 62 8.61 7.08 -3.15
CA PRO A 62 7.85 5.90 -3.58
C PRO A 62 6.69 6.23 -4.53
N ILE A 63 6.02 7.38 -4.40
CA ILE A 63 5.00 7.82 -5.36
C ILE A 63 5.61 8.03 -6.75
N LEU A 64 6.77 8.68 -6.86
CA LEU A 64 7.46 8.87 -8.13
C LEU A 64 7.81 7.52 -8.77
N ILE A 65 8.33 6.57 -7.99
CA ILE A 65 8.63 5.22 -8.49
C ILE A 65 7.35 4.53 -9.02
N ILE A 66 6.22 4.65 -8.31
CA ILE A 66 4.94 4.09 -8.78
C ILE A 66 4.47 4.78 -10.07
N LEU A 67 4.61 6.10 -10.19
CA LEU A 67 4.14 6.87 -11.35
C LEU A 67 5.02 6.71 -12.59
N PHE A 68 6.33 6.54 -12.43
CA PHE A 68 7.26 6.36 -13.54
C PHE A 68 7.49 4.90 -13.93
N SER A 69 6.95 3.95 -13.16
CA SER A 69 6.96 2.54 -13.57
C SER A 69 6.13 2.30 -14.85
N PRO A 70 6.54 1.38 -15.73
CA PRO A 70 5.81 1.09 -16.96
C PRO A 70 4.40 0.56 -16.65
N SER A 71 3.37 0.98 -17.37
CA SER A 71 1.99 0.63 -17.04
C SER A 71 1.55 -0.73 -17.60
N PHE A 72 1.09 -1.64 -16.74
CA PHE A 72 0.46 -2.90 -17.12
C PHE A 72 -0.36 -3.54 -15.98
N SER A 73 -1.36 -4.36 -16.30
CA SER A 73 -2.20 -5.08 -15.34
C SER A 73 -2.12 -6.59 -15.60
N ILE A 74 -1.24 -7.31 -14.92
CA ILE A 74 -1.00 -8.76 -15.14
C ILE A 74 -2.22 -9.61 -14.76
N GLY A 75 -2.81 -9.37 -13.58
CA GLY A 75 -3.86 -10.25 -13.04
C GLY A 75 -5.15 -10.30 -13.86
N THR A 76 -5.52 -9.22 -14.54
CA THR A 76 -6.76 -9.18 -15.37
C THR A 76 -6.52 -9.45 -16.85
N THR A 77 -5.27 -9.52 -17.30
CA THR A 77 -4.91 -9.71 -18.72
C THR A 77 -4.60 -11.16 -19.05
N LEU A 78 -4.14 -11.95 -18.07
CA LEU A 78 -3.90 -13.40 -18.22
C LEU A 78 -5.20 -14.21 -18.40
N ASP A 79 -6.36 -13.64 -18.07
CA ASP A 79 -7.69 -14.26 -18.25
C ASP A 79 -8.39 -13.88 -19.57
N LYS A 80 -7.75 -13.06 -20.43
CA LYS A 80 -8.34 -12.58 -21.70
C LYS A 80 -7.96 -13.46 -22.90
N ASN A 81 -8.61 -13.23 -24.04
CA ASN A 81 -8.38 -13.97 -25.28
C ASN A 81 -6.90 -13.89 -25.73
N PRO A 82 -6.14 -15.00 -25.71
CA PRO A 82 -4.68 -14.99 -25.85
C PRO A 82 -4.20 -14.49 -27.21
N LYS A 83 -4.98 -14.77 -28.28
CA LYS A 83 -4.63 -14.38 -29.65
C LYS A 83 -4.62 -12.85 -29.84
N ARG A 84 -5.50 -12.11 -29.14
CA ARG A 84 -5.62 -10.65 -29.27
C ARG A 84 -4.55 -9.90 -28.47
N GLU A 85 -4.09 -10.48 -27.36
CA GLU A 85 -3.14 -9.83 -26.44
C GLU A 85 -1.73 -10.43 -26.50
N HIS A 86 -1.39 -11.25 -27.50
CA HIS A 86 -0.06 -11.88 -27.59
C HIS A 86 1.12 -10.87 -27.56
N ARG A 87 0.99 -9.71 -28.21
CA ARG A 87 2.00 -8.61 -28.14
C ARG A 87 2.18 -8.08 -26.71
N VAL A 88 1.12 -8.12 -25.92
CA VAL A 88 1.12 -7.70 -24.53
C VAL A 88 1.85 -8.73 -23.69
N TYR A 89 1.53 -10.01 -23.85
CA TYR A 89 2.22 -11.11 -23.15
C TYR A 89 3.72 -11.13 -23.43
N LYS A 90 4.15 -10.83 -24.66
CA LYS A 90 5.59 -10.67 -24.98
C LYS A 90 6.27 -9.57 -24.19
N ARG A 91 5.61 -8.43 -23.98
CA ARG A 91 6.17 -7.31 -23.17
C ARG A 91 6.29 -7.72 -21.70
N VAL A 92 5.31 -8.45 -21.18
CA VAL A 92 5.33 -8.98 -19.81
C VAL A 92 6.46 -9.98 -19.65
N ALA A 93 6.55 -10.94 -20.57
CA ALA A 93 7.60 -11.95 -20.60
C ALA A 93 9.00 -11.31 -20.59
N LYS A 94 9.27 -10.34 -21.46
CA LYS A 94 10.57 -9.64 -21.49
C LYS A 94 10.92 -9.00 -20.15
N ARG A 95 9.96 -8.32 -19.49
CA ARG A 95 10.19 -7.71 -18.18
C ARG A 95 10.40 -8.73 -17.07
N ILE A 96 9.69 -9.85 -17.09
CA ILE A 96 9.88 -10.94 -16.13
C ILE A 96 11.26 -11.58 -16.33
N LEU A 97 11.73 -11.71 -17.59
CA LEU A 97 13.06 -12.25 -17.90
C LEU A 97 14.22 -11.33 -17.50
N GLU A 98 13.95 -10.03 -17.32
CA GLU A 98 14.89 -9.03 -16.77
C GLU A 98 15.04 -9.17 -15.24
N GLN A 99 14.18 -9.95 -14.57
CA GLN A 99 14.29 -10.17 -13.12
C GLN A 99 15.38 -11.20 -12.80
N GLU A 100 16.36 -10.80 -12.01
CA GLU A 100 17.49 -11.66 -11.58
C GLU A 100 17.03 -12.86 -10.74
N ASP A 101 15.87 -12.76 -10.11
CA ASP A 101 15.38 -13.71 -9.11
C ASP A 101 14.42 -14.78 -9.67
N LEU A 102 14.30 -14.89 -11.01
CA LEU A 102 13.44 -15.84 -11.69
C LEU A 102 14.11 -17.23 -11.80
N PRO A 103 13.46 -18.34 -11.39
CA PRO A 103 14.03 -19.67 -11.54
C PRO A 103 14.32 -20.02 -13.01
N GLU A 104 15.49 -20.60 -13.29
CA GLU A 104 15.93 -20.92 -14.67
C GLU A 104 14.92 -21.78 -15.43
N GLY A 105 14.30 -22.78 -14.78
CA GLY A 105 13.26 -23.60 -15.43
C GLY A 105 12.03 -22.81 -15.89
N MET A 106 11.67 -21.72 -15.19
CA MET A 106 10.59 -20.82 -15.64
C MET A 106 11.08 -19.91 -16.78
N ARG A 107 12.35 -19.51 -16.74
CA ARG A 107 13.00 -18.68 -17.76
C ARG A 107 13.00 -19.38 -19.12
N THR A 108 13.45 -20.63 -19.15
CA THR A 108 13.46 -21.48 -20.36
C THR A 108 12.05 -21.66 -20.93
N ASN A 109 11.08 -21.99 -20.08
CA ASN A 109 9.69 -22.18 -20.50
C ASN A 109 9.06 -20.91 -21.10
N ILE A 110 9.38 -19.72 -20.56
CA ILE A 110 8.93 -18.45 -21.17
C ILE A 110 9.55 -18.27 -22.56
N ASN A 111 10.86 -18.48 -22.70
CA ASN A 111 11.57 -18.31 -23.98
C ASN A 111 11.04 -19.24 -25.07
N GLU A 112 10.84 -20.53 -24.75
CA GLU A 112 10.28 -21.53 -25.67
C GLU A 112 8.84 -21.19 -26.08
N SER A 113 8.07 -20.60 -25.16
CA SER A 113 6.68 -20.27 -25.39
C SER A 113 6.46 -18.95 -26.15
N MET A 114 7.51 -18.17 -26.44
CA MET A 114 7.39 -16.81 -27.00
C MET A 114 6.61 -16.73 -28.32
N HIS A 115 6.58 -17.78 -29.12
CA HIS A 115 5.93 -17.78 -30.43
C HIS A 115 4.46 -18.19 -30.40
N ASP A 116 4.00 -18.85 -29.33
CA ASP A 116 2.63 -19.36 -29.20
C ASP A 116 1.84 -18.56 -28.15
N PRO A 117 0.74 -17.90 -28.53
CA PRO A 117 -0.08 -17.14 -27.59
C PRO A 117 -0.62 -17.92 -26.39
N TYR A 118 -0.97 -19.20 -26.57
CA TYR A 118 -1.56 -20.02 -25.51
C TYR A 118 -0.47 -20.55 -24.59
N LYS A 119 0.61 -21.11 -25.13
CA LYS A 119 1.75 -21.56 -24.33
C LYS A 119 2.38 -20.41 -23.55
N LEU A 120 2.51 -19.23 -24.16
CA LEU A 120 3.07 -18.06 -23.47
C LEU A 120 2.21 -17.65 -22.28
N ARG A 121 0.88 -17.63 -22.45
CA ARG A 121 -0.05 -17.34 -21.36
C ARG A 121 0.10 -18.36 -20.23
N ASP A 122 0.18 -19.64 -20.55
CA ASP A 122 0.27 -20.71 -19.56
C ASP A 122 1.62 -20.67 -18.83
N ALA A 123 2.72 -20.39 -19.53
CA ALA A 123 4.03 -20.15 -18.92
C ALA A 123 3.99 -18.93 -17.97
N LEU A 124 3.43 -17.80 -18.40
CA LEU A 124 3.27 -16.61 -17.56
C LEU A 124 2.35 -16.86 -16.34
N ASN A 125 1.27 -17.62 -16.52
CA ASN A 125 0.39 -18.03 -15.43
C ASN A 125 1.11 -18.91 -14.41
N ASN A 126 1.97 -19.81 -14.87
CA ASN A 126 2.79 -20.65 -14.01
C ASN A 126 3.76 -19.80 -13.19
N VAL A 127 4.47 -18.86 -13.82
CA VAL A 127 5.35 -17.90 -13.11
C VAL A 127 4.57 -17.07 -12.11
N TYR A 128 3.42 -16.53 -12.52
CA TYR A 128 2.58 -15.72 -11.64
C TYR A 128 2.15 -16.52 -10.41
N ASN A 129 1.59 -17.72 -10.59
CA ASN A 129 1.02 -18.50 -9.50
C ASN A 129 2.08 -19.13 -8.58
N LYS A 130 3.18 -19.66 -9.13
CA LYS A 130 4.19 -20.38 -8.35
C LYS A 130 5.25 -19.47 -7.74
N HIS A 131 5.58 -18.35 -8.39
CA HIS A 131 6.66 -17.48 -7.98
C HIS A 131 6.16 -16.12 -7.50
N LEU A 132 5.56 -15.33 -8.39
CA LEU A 132 5.25 -13.93 -8.11
C LEU A 132 4.18 -13.77 -7.01
N LYS A 133 3.10 -14.56 -7.05
CA LYS A 133 2.01 -14.52 -6.06
C LYS A 133 2.51 -14.77 -4.63
N ARG A 134 3.49 -15.68 -4.46
CA ARG A 134 4.09 -15.97 -3.16
C ARG A 134 4.90 -14.78 -2.64
N LYS A 135 5.72 -14.15 -3.50
CA LYS A 135 6.49 -12.94 -3.16
C LYS A 135 5.58 -11.78 -2.79
N LEU A 136 4.57 -11.50 -3.63
CA LEU A 136 3.58 -10.45 -3.36
C LEU A 136 2.87 -10.67 -2.01
N ASN A 137 2.42 -11.88 -1.71
CA ASN A 137 1.80 -12.19 -0.42
C ASN A 137 2.75 -11.97 0.77
N LYS A 138 4.04 -12.33 0.61
CA LYS A 138 5.06 -12.11 1.65
C LYS A 138 5.25 -10.61 1.90
N THR A 139 5.37 -9.82 0.85
CA THR A 139 5.48 -8.35 0.92
C THR A 139 4.28 -7.75 1.64
N ILE A 140 3.05 -8.10 1.22
CA ILE A 140 1.81 -7.59 1.83
C ILE A 140 1.78 -7.91 3.33
N ARG A 141 2.08 -9.17 3.71
CA ARG A 141 2.12 -9.58 5.13
C ARG A 141 3.19 -8.84 5.93
N SER A 142 4.35 -8.56 5.34
CA SER A 142 5.42 -7.82 5.99
C SER A 142 5.03 -6.37 6.31
N HIS A 143 4.39 -5.69 5.35
CA HIS A 143 3.89 -4.32 5.56
C HIS A 143 2.73 -4.29 6.55
N ALA A 144 1.82 -5.27 6.50
CA ALA A 144 0.75 -5.38 7.50
C ALA A 144 1.28 -5.57 8.93
N LYS A 145 2.34 -6.39 9.11
CA LYS A 145 3.03 -6.51 10.41
C LYS A 145 3.69 -5.21 10.85
N THR A 146 4.26 -4.47 9.90
CA THR A 146 4.86 -3.16 10.18
C THR A 146 3.81 -2.20 10.71
N VAL A 147 2.66 -2.10 10.04
CA VAL A 147 1.52 -1.30 10.53
C VAL A 147 1.10 -1.77 11.92
N MET A 148 0.85 -3.08 12.10
CA MET A 148 0.43 -3.65 13.38
C MET A 148 1.29 -3.19 14.56
N VAL A 149 2.61 -3.32 14.42
CA VAL A 149 3.57 -2.99 15.47
C VAL A 149 3.67 -1.48 15.66
N SER A 150 3.74 -0.71 14.57
CA SER A 150 3.88 0.74 14.66
C SER A 150 2.65 1.41 15.28
N THR A 151 1.44 0.99 14.91
CA THR A 151 0.20 1.55 15.46
C THR A 151 -0.03 1.12 16.90
N ALA A 152 0.29 -0.15 17.24
CA ALA A 152 0.22 -0.61 18.63
C ALA A 152 1.17 0.16 19.57
N ILE A 153 2.32 0.63 19.08
CA ILE A 153 3.29 1.40 19.88
C ILE A 153 2.92 2.89 19.95
N SER A 154 2.35 3.43 18.88
CA SER A 154 2.15 4.86 18.67
C SER A 154 1.09 5.46 19.58
N GLN A 155 -0.04 4.76 19.81
CA GLN A 155 -1.15 5.23 20.65
C GLN A 155 -1.54 6.69 20.34
N ASN A 156 -1.54 7.03 19.05
CA ASN A 156 -1.83 8.36 18.55
C ASN A 156 -2.39 8.29 17.13
N GLY A 157 -3.66 8.63 16.96
CA GLY A 157 -4.40 8.45 15.71
C GLY A 157 -3.82 9.20 14.53
N ARG A 158 -3.18 10.35 14.78
CA ARG A 158 -2.54 11.11 13.70
C ARG A 158 -1.25 10.45 13.24
N LEU A 159 -0.44 9.94 14.17
CA LEU A 159 0.75 9.17 13.83
C LEU A 159 0.36 7.84 13.16
N ASP A 160 -0.74 7.24 13.59
CA ASP A 160 -1.29 6.01 13.01
C ASP A 160 -1.81 6.24 11.60
N PHE A 161 -2.55 7.32 11.38
CA PHE A 161 -2.99 7.78 10.06
C PHE A 161 -1.80 7.92 9.10
N ILE A 162 -0.76 8.66 9.51
CA ILE A 162 0.45 8.87 8.71
C ILE A 162 1.17 7.53 8.46
N THR A 163 1.32 6.71 9.49
CA THR A 163 1.96 5.39 9.41
C THR A 163 1.25 4.49 8.41
N VAL A 164 -0.08 4.39 8.50
CA VAL A 164 -0.90 3.59 7.59
C VAL A 164 -0.74 4.08 6.15
N ILE A 165 -0.75 5.39 5.90
CA ILE A 165 -0.51 5.95 4.56
C ILE A 165 0.88 5.58 4.03
N VAL A 166 1.92 5.89 4.81
CA VAL A 166 3.33 5.69 4.41
C VAL A 166 3.59 4.23 4.10
N VAL A 167 3.17 3.32 4.99
CA VAL A 167 3.40 1.88 4.82
C VAL A 167 2.59 1.34 3.65
N ASN A 168 1.33 1.76 3.45
CA ASN A 168 0.54 1.31 2.30
C ASN A 168 1.12 1.83 0.97
N ILE A 169 1.62 3.07 0.90
CA ILE A 169 2.30 3.59 -0.29
C ILE A 169 3.58 2.79 -0.58
N LYS A 170 4.39 2.51 0.44
CA LYS A 170 5.61 1.69 0.30
C LYS A 170 5.29 0.27 -0.15
N MET A 171 4.25 -0.34 0.40
CA MET A 171 3.74 -1.65 -0.02
C MET A 171 3.34 -1.65 -1.50
N ILE A 172 2.56 -0.66 -1.95
CA ILE A 172 2.16 -0.53 -3.36
C ILE A 172 3.40 -0.38 -4.25
N LYS A 173 4.36 0.46 -3.86
CA LYS A 173 5.63 0.64 -4.58
C LYS A 173 6.38 -0.68 -4.73
N GLU A 174 6.51 -1.47 -3.67
CA GLU A 174 7.17 -2.78 -3.73
C GLU A 174 6.41 -3.79 -4.59
N ILE A 175 5.07 -3.81 -4.53
CA ILE A 175 4.25 -4.64 -5.42
C ILE A 175 4.47 -4.26 -6.89
N VAL A 176 4.48 -2.96 -7.20
CA VAL A 176 4.72 -2.45 -8.56
C VAL A 176 6.10 -2.85 -9.08
N VAL A 177 7.14 -2.73 -8.24
CA VAL A 177 8.50 -3.14 -8.60
C VAL A 177 8.60 -4.65 -8.79
N LEU A 178 8.01 -5.45 -7.89
CA LEU A 178 7.99 -6.92 -7.99
C LEU A 178 7.24 -7.40 -9.24
N CYS A 179 6.17 -6.72 -9.62
CA CYS A 179 5.45 -7.02 -10.85
C CYS A 179 6.17 -6.48 -12.09
N GLY A 180 7.11 -5.54 -11.95
CA GLY A 180 7.76 -4.84 -13.05
C GLY A 180 6.86 -3.85 -13.79
N PHE A 181 5.63 -3.63 -13.30
CA PHE A 181 4.65 -2.74 -13.92
C PHE A 181 3.70 -2.13 -12.90
N ARG A 182 3.23 -0.90 -13.17
CA ARG A 182 2.16 -0.26 -12.41
C ARG A 182 0.78 -0.57 -13.01
N PRO A 183 -0.28 -0.63 -12.18
CA PRO A 183 -1.65 -0.69 -12.68
C PRO A 183 -2.00 0.48 -13.61
N SER A 184 -3.10 0.34 -14.36
CA SER A 184 -3.65 1.47 -15.11
C SER A 184 -3.91 2.66 -14.19
N TYR A 185 -3.75 3.89 -14.69
CA TYR A 185 -3.98 5.10 -13.89
C TYR A 185 -5.33 5.15 -13.18
N ARG A 186 -6.39 4.58 -13.78
CA ARG A 186 -7.70 4.46 -13.14
C ARG A 186 -7.63 3.58 -11.90
N ASN A 187 -6.94 2.45 -11.99
CA ASN A 187 -6.74 1.56 -10.85
C ASN A 187 -5.80 2.20 -9.82
N LEU A 188 -4.79 2.95 -10.26
CA LEU A 188 -3.92 3.69 -9.35
C LEU A 188 -4.70 4.75 -8.55
N ALA A 189 -5.58 5.51 -9.19
CA ALA A 189 -6.45 6.45 -8.50
C ALA A 189 -7.38 5.74 -7.48
N LYS A 190 -7.95 4.58 -7.84
CA LYS A 190 -8.72 3.76 -6.90
C LYS A 190 -7.87 3.29 -5.71
N LEU A 191 -6.62 2.93 -5.95
CA LEU A 191 -5.69 2.55 -4.88
C LEU A 191 -5.42 3.72 -3.94
N VAL A 192 -5.15 4.93 -4.48
CA VAL A 192 -4.96 6.12 -3.65
C VAL A 192 -6.18 6.39 -2.77
N VAL A 193 -7.39 6.33 -3.34
CA VAL A 193 -8.64 6.49 -2.58
C VAL A 193 -8.80 5.40 -1.52
N ASN A 194 -8.52 4.14 -1.84
CA ASN A 194 -8.62 3.04 -0.88
C ASN A 194 -7.63 3.19 0.27
N VAL A 195 -6.40 3.62 -0.01
CA VAL A 195 -5.39 3.89 1.02
C VAL A 195 -5.84 5.05 1.89
N PHE A 196 -6.35 6.13 1.29
CA PHE A 196 -6.88 7.27 2.03
C PHE A 196 -8.04 6.89 2.97
N VAL A 197 -9.06 6.20 2.44
CA VAL A 197 -10.20 5.72 3.21
C VAL A 197 -9.74 4.77 4.32
N THR A 198 -8.77 3.91 4.05
CA THR A 198 -8.20 3.01 5.05
C THR A 198 -7.53 3.77 6.18
N ALA A 199 -6.78 4.82 5.88
CA ALA A 199 -6.15 5.65 6.89
C ALA A 199 -7.18 6.40 7.74
N LEU A 200 -8.23 6.96 7.13
CA LEU A 200 -9.33 7.60 7.88
C LEU A 200 -10.06 6.61 8.79
N VAL A 201 -10.28 5.37 8.32
CA VAL A 201 -10.87 4.32 9.15
C VAL A 201 -9.92 3.97 10.29
N ALA A 202 -8.61 3.84 10.05
CA ALA A 202 -7.61 3.59 11.08
C ALA A 202 -7.63 4.67 12.17
N GLU A 203 -7.64 5.94 11.79
CA GLU A 203 -7.77 7.07 12.73
C GLU A 203 -9.11 7.03 13.48
N GLY A 204 -10.20 6.68 12.81
CA GLY A 204 -11.51 6.51 13.45
C GLY A 204 -11.58 5.33 14.42
N LEU A 205 -10.84 4.25 14.16
CA LEU A 205 -10.82 3.04 15.00
C LEU A 205 -10.11 3.24 16.34
N GLU A 206 -9.13 4.14 16.43
CA GLU A 206 -8.51 4.53 17.71
C GLU A 206 -9.55 5.08 18.69
N ASN A 207 -10.57 5.77 18.18
CA ASN A 207 -11.59 6.44 18.98
C ASN A 207 -12.68 5.48 19.50
N ILE A 208 -12.62 4.19 19.16
CA ILE A 208 -13.60 3.20 19.64
C ILE A 208 -13.21 2.72 21.03
N ASN A 209 -14.13 2.86 21.99
CA ASN A 209 -13.90 2.35 23.33
C ASN A 209 -13.95 0.81 23.33
N LEU A 210 -12.99 0.18 24.01
CA LEU A 210 -13.04 -1.27 24.25
C LEU A 210 -14.35 -1.72 24.93
N ASN A 211 -15.01 -0.81 25.66
CA ASN A 211 -16.31 -1.03 26.29
C ASN A 211 -17.43 -1.31 25.27
N ASP A 212 -17.28 -0.83 24.03
CA ASP A 212 -18.26 -1.02 22.98
C ASP A 212 -18.08 -2.37 22.26
N ILE A 213 -16.90 -3.00 22.42
CA ILE A 213 -16.51 -4.23 21.72
C ILE A 213 -16.52 -5.44 22.66
N LEU A 214 -16.11 -5.27 23.93
CA LEU A 214 -15.99 -6.36 24.89
C LEU A 214 -17.11 -6.33 25.94
N PRO A 215 -17.67 -7.50 26.31
CA PRO A 215 -18.65 -7.59 27.39
C PRO A 215 -18.09 -7.02 28.71
N THR A 216 -18.96 -6.39 29.49
CA THR A 216 -18.63 -5.79 30.80
C THR A 216 -18.04 -6.81 31.79
N SER A 217 -18.45 -8.08 31.71
CA SER A 217 -17.91 -9.18 32.53
C SER A 217 -16.43 -9.47 32.21
N THR A 218 -16.07 -9.48 30.92
CA THR A 218 -14.68 -9.64 30.47
C THR A 218 -13.85 -8.43 30.87
N MET A 219 -14.43 -7.22 30.79
CA MET A 219 -13.76 -5.98 31.20
C MET A 219 -13.43 -5.95 32.70
N LYS A 220 -14.35 -6.43 33.56
CA LYS A 220 -14.13 -6.50 35.02
C LYS A 220 -12.99 -7.45 35.35
N MET A 221 -12.99 -8.64 34.74
CA MET A 221 -11.92 -9.64 34.92
C MET A 221 -10.55 -9.14 34.43
N LEU A 222 -10.52 -8.36 33.34
CA LEU A 222 -9.28 -7.78 32.78
C LEU A 222 -8.85 -6.49 33.49
N GLY A 223 -9.79 -5.78 34.13
CA GLY A 223 -9.53 -4.56 34.89
C GLY A 223 -8.87 -4.81 36.25
N GLU A 224 -8.94 -6.04 36.75
CA GLU A 224 -8.28 -6.48 37.98
C GLU A 224 -6.75 -6.64 37.82
N ILE A 225 -6.24 -6.73 36.59
CA ILE A 225 -4.81 -6.82 36.31
C ILE A 225 -4.32 -5.50 35.69
N PRO A 226 -3.67 -4.61 36.48
CA PRO A 226 -3.05 -3.40 35.92
C PRO A 226 -2.05 -3.80 34.83
N LEU A 227 -2.02 -3.05 33.73
CA LEU A 227 -1.29 -3.31 32.45
C LEU A 227 -2.02 -4.11 31.36
N ILE A 228 -2.98 -4.99 31.65
CA ILE A 228 -3.61 -5.77 30.57
C ILE A 228 -4.49 -4.89 29.67
N LYS A 229 -5.25 -3.96 30.26
CA LYS A 229 -6.20 -3.11 29.52
C LYS A 229 -5.53 -2.23 28.44
N PRO A 230 -4.44 -1.48 28.71
CA PRO A 230 -3.76 -0.70 27.66
C PRO A 230 -3.15 -1.58 26.57
N ILE A 231 -2.53 -2.71 26.94
CA ILE A 231 -1.90 -3.64 26.00
C ILE A 231 -2.96 -4.21 25.03
N MET A 232 -4.11 -4.61 25.55
CA MET A 232 -5.21 -5.14 24.73
C MET A 232 -5.76 -4.09 23.76
N SER A 233 -5.89 -2.82 24.19
CA SER A 233 -6.32 -1.73 23.33
C SER A 233 -5.36 -1.54 22.16
N SER A 234 -4.07 -1.42 22.45
CA SER A 234 -3.02 -1.28 21.45
C SER A 234 -2.92 -2.47 20.49
N VAL A 235 -3.13 -3.70 20.99
CA VAL A 235 -3.13 -4.91 20.15
C VAL A 235 -4.35 -4.93 19.23
N ILE A 236 -5.55 -4.58 19.72
CA ILE A 236 -6.77 -4.57 18.90
C ILE A 236 -6.67 -3.52 17.79
N GLU A 237 -6.16 -2.33 18.12
CA GLU A 237 -5.88 -1.27 17.16
C GLU A 237 -4.85 -1.72 16.11
N GLY A 238 -3.72 -2.28 16.57
CA GLY A 238 -2.69 -2.84 15.71
C GLY A 238 -3.21 -3.89 14.73
N VAL A 239 -3.98 -4.86 15.24
CA VAL A 239 -4.58 -5.91 14.42
C VAL A 239 -5.56 -5.31 13.40
N SER A 240 -6.38 -4.35 13.80
CA SER A 240 -7.36 -3.71 12.90
C SER A 240 -6.67 -2.98 11.75
N ASN A 241 -5.65 -2.17 12.05
CA ASN A 241 -4.87 -1.45 11.04
C ASN A 241 -4.08 -2.39 10.12
N ALA A 242 -3.60 -3.52 10.65
CA ALA A 242 -2.98 -4.58 9.86
C ALA A 242 -3.97 -5.27 8.90
N LEU A 243 -5.20 -5.54 9.34
CA LEU A 243 -6.25 -6.13 8.50
C LEU A 243 -6.65 -5.22 7.34
N LEU A 244 -6.76 -3.91 7.59
CA LEU A 244 -7.02 -2.93 6.54
C LEU A 244 -5.86 -2.85 5.53
N THR A 245 -4.62 -2.94 6.03
CA THR A 245 -3.42 -2.99 5.18
C THR A 245 -3.37 -4.28 4.34
N LEU A 246 -3.74 -5.44 4.93
CA LEU A 246 -3.89 -6.70 4.19
C LEU A 246 -4.93 -6.58 3.07
N ARG A 247 -6.08 -5.97 3.36
CA ARG A 247 -7.14 -5.71 2.37
C ARG A 247 -6.59 -4.87 1.22
N ASN A 248 -5.91 -3.75 1.51
CA ASN A 248 -5.30 -2.91 0.49
C ASN A 248 -4.27 -3.65 -0.35
N GLY A 249 -3.43 -4.48 0.27
CA GLY A 249 -2.46 -5.30 -0.45
C GLY A 249 -3.12 -6.31 -1.39
N ILE A 250 -4.18 -6.99 -0.93
CA ILE A 250 -4.95 -7.95 -1.76
C ILE A 250 -5.61 -7.24 -2.94
N VAL A 251 -6.19 -6.05 -2.73
CA VAL A 251 -6.78 -5.23 -3.79
C VAL A 251 -5.71 -4.76 -4.79
N THR A 252 -4.55 -4.32 -4.29
CA THR A 252 -3.41 -3.89 -5.12
C THR A 252 -2.93 -5.02 -6.03
N ARG A 253 -2.74 -6.22 -5.48
CA ARG A 253 -2.34 -7.41 -6.25
C ARG A 253 -3.34 -7.78 -7.35
N LYS A 254 -4.63 -7.46 -7.17
CA LYS A 254 -5.68 -7.76 -8.17
C LYS A 254 -5.63 -6.81 -9.37
N TYR A 255 -5.04 -5.62 -9.22
CA TYR A 255 -5.00 -4.57 -10.24
C TYR A 255 -3.77 -4.64 -11.15
#